data_AF-A0A1V5ILF9-F1
#
_entry.id   AF-A0A1V5ILF9-F1
#
_cell.length_a   1.000
_cell.length_b   1.000
_cell.length_c   1.000
_cell.angle_alpha   90.00
_cell.angle_beta   90.00
_cell.angle_gamma   90.00
#
_symmetry.space_group_name_H-M   'P 1'
#
loop_
_entity.id
_entity.type
_entity.pdbx_description
1 polymer ?
#
loop_
_entity_poly.entity_id
_entity_poly.type
_entity_poly.pdbx_seq_one_letter_code
_entity_poly.pdbx_strand_id
1 'polypeptide(L)'
;MAIDDLIKAVEVSGQERILEIQERSKAEADEIIKDAQAKDQPIKKRLLEEATQSVAIQRNKILSEVREKSRMEFIKAKNEIFERVFDEAVRNLESSREHPRYKEILKSLLNEAIDDLGTDGVIFHIDKRDEALFKDILNEMKVSGDIITDLTSAGGLNAYSRDGRFVIFNTLESRLKKAKEIYRPEIFSVLFGE
;
A
#
# COMPACT_ATOMS: atom_id res chain seq x y z
N MET A 1 -69.55 81.01 0.10
CA MET A 1 -68.90 81.15 -1.22
C MET A 1 -67.40 81.37 -1.07
N ALA A 2 -66.88 82.57 -0.75
CA ALA A 2 -65.43 82.78 -0.69
C ALA A 2 -64.66 81.91 0.35
N ILE A 3 -65.29 81.55 1.47
CA ILE A 3 -64.67 80.68 2.50
C ILE A 3 -64.77 79.19 2.12
N ASP A 4 -65.90 78.75 1.55
CA ASP A 4 -66.09 77.35 1.11
C ASP A 4 -65.16 76.99 -0.06
N ASP A 5 -64.93 77.95 -0.97
CA ASP A 5 -64.00 77.78 -2.09
C ASP A 5 -62.54 77.72 -1.59
N LEU A 6 -62.22 78.48 -0.53
CA LEU A 6 -60.91 78.41 0.14
C LEU A 6 -60.69 77.06 0.83
N ILE A 7 -61.72 76.53 1.52
CA ILE A 7 -61.67 75.21 2.18
C ILE A 7 -61.47 74.10 1.14
N LYS A 8 -62.22 74.13 0.03
CA LYS A 8 -62.02 73.19 -1.08
C LYS A 8 -60.63 73.27 -1.69
N ALA A 9 -60.09 74.46 -1.88
CA ALA A 9 -58.74 74.63 -2.42
C ALA A 9 -57.67 74.03 -1.48
N VAL A 10 -57.83 74.19 -0.17
CA VAL A 10 -56.95 73.58 0.85
C VAL A 10 -57.10 72.05 0.87
N GLU A 11 -58.32 71.52 0.74
CA GLU A 11 -58.56 70.07 0.66
C GLU A 11 -57.93 69.44 -0.58
N VAL A 12 -58.10 70.05 -1.76
CA VAL A 12 -57.49 69.58 -3.01
C VAL A 12 -55.97 69.61 -2.92
N SER A 13 -55.39 70.71 -2.42
CA SER A 13 -53.94 70.81 -2.21
C SER A 13 -53.43 69.77 -1.21
N GLY A 14 -54.20 69.48 -0.15
CA GLY A 14 -53.89 68.44 0.81
C GLY A 14 -53.92 67.04 0.20
N GLN A 15 -54.92 66.74 -0.65
CA GLN A 15 -55.02 65.47 -1.37
C GLN A 15 -53.87 65.28 -2.37
N GLU A 16 -53.51 66.33 -3.13
CA GLU A 16 -52.34 66.31 -4.01
C GLU A 16 -51.05 66.03 -3.24
N ARG A 17 -50.87 66.68 -2.08
CA ARG A 17 -49.72 66.44 -1.19
C ARG A 17 -49.65 65.00 -0.70
N ILE A 18 -50.81 64.42 -0.33
CA ILE A 18 -50.89 63.02 0.12
C ILE A 18 -50.52 62.06 -1.01
N LEU A 19 -51.04 62.29 -2.22
CA LEU A 19 -50.72 61.48 -3.40
C LEU A 19 -49.23 61.55 -3.74
N GLU A 20 -48.66 62.75 -3.75
CA GLU A 20 -47.24 62.99 -4.02
C GLU A 20 -46.33 62.29 -3.00
N ILE A 21 -46.69 62.35 -1.70
CA ILE A 21 -45.99 61.62 -0.64
C ILE A 21 -46.12 60.11 -0.83
N GLN A 22 -47.32 59.61 -1.16
CA GLN A 22 -47.55 58.18 -1.38
C GLN A 22 -46.78 57.63 -2.58
N GLU A 23 -46.75 58.35 -3.70
CA GLU A 23 -45.97 57.96 -4.88
C GLU A 23 -44.47 57.97 -4.58
N ARG A 24 -43.98 59.01 -3.91
CA ARG A 24 -42.56 59.07 -3.52
C ARG A 24 -42.19 57.94 -2.56
N SER A 25 -43.00 57.67 -1.54
CA SER A 25 -42.75 56.58 -0.61
C SER A 25 -42.81 55.20 -1.27
N LYS A 26 -43.68 55.00 -2.27
CA LYS A 26 -43.68 53.76 -3.07
C LYS A 26 -42.41 53.62 -3.90
N ALA A 27 -42.00 54.70 -4.58
CA ALA A 27 -40.77 54.69 -5.37
C ALA A 27 -39.53 54.41 -4.50
N GLU A 28 -39.43 55.05 -3.33
CA GLU A 28 -38.37 54.79 -2.35
C GLU A 28 -38.39 53.33 -1.86
N ALA A 29 -39.57 52.77 -1.55
CA ALA A 29 -39.69 51.38 -1.13
C ALA A 29 -39.27 50.38 -2.23
N ASP A 30 -39.67 50.64 -3.48
CA ASP A 30 -39.29 49.81 -4.62
C ASP A 30 -37.77 49.87 -4.89
N GLU A 31 -37.17 51.05 -4.73
CA GLU A 31 -35.72 51.23 -4.85
C GLU A 31 -34.97 50.45 -3.77
N ILE A 32 -35.42 50.51 -2.50
CA ILE A 32 -34.84 49.74 -1.39
C ILE A 32 -34.92 48.23 -1.66
N ILE A 33 -36.06 47.73 -2.14
CA ILE A 33 -36.25 46.31 -2.46
C ILE A 33 -35.31 45.90 -3.59
N LYS A 34 -35.22 46.72 -4.65
CA LYS A 34 -34.33 46.46 -5.79
C LYS A 34 -32.86 46.43 -5.37
N ASP A 35 -32.44 47.36 -4.52
CA ASP A 35 -31.08 47.42 -3.98
C ASP A 35 -30.75 46.21 -3.10
N ALA A 36 -31.71 45.78 -2.25
CA ALA A 36 -31.56 44.59 -1.43
C ALA A 36 -31.44 43.32 -2.29
N GLN A 37 -32.25 43.20 -3.34
CA GLN A 37 -32.16 42.08 -4.30
C GLN A 37 -30.85 42.08 -5.07
N ALA A 38 -30.38 43.26 -5.53
CA ALA A 38 -29.12 43.41 -6.23
C ALA A 38 -27.91 43.00 -5.35
N LYS A 39 -27.98 43.26 -4.04
CA LYS A 39 -26.97 42.83 -3.06
C LYS A 39 -27.07 41.34 -2.70
N ASP A 40 -28.27 40.76 -2.68
CA ASP A 40 -28.51 39.35 -2.32
C ASP A 40 -28.09 38.37 -3.43
N GLN A 41 -28.30 38.71 -4.71
CA GLN A 41 -27.92 37.85 -5.84
C GLN A 41 -26.44 37.40 -5.84
N PRO A 42 -25.43 38.30 -5.70
CA PRO A 42 -24.03 37.88 -5.68
C PRO A 42 -23.70 37.02 -4.45
N ILE A 43 -24.35 37.26 -3.31
CA ILE A 43 -24.16 36.46 -2.10
C ILE A 43 -24.66 35.03 -2.34
N LYS A 44 -25.88 34.88 -2.86
CA LYS A 44 -26.44 33.57 -3.21
C LYS A 44 -25.58 32.84 -4.23
N LYS A 45 -25.13 33.53 -5.27
CA LYS A 45 -24.24 32.95 -6.29
C LYS A 45 -22.93 32.47 -5.68
N ARG A 46 -22.29 33.29 -4.84
CA ARG A 46 -21.05 32.92 -4.16
C ARG A 46 -21.23 31.70 -3.26
N LEU A 47 -22.28 31.67 -2.44
CA LEU A 47 -22.58 30.54 -1.56
C LEU A 47 -22.85 29.25 -2.34
N LEU A 48 -23.56 29.34 -3.47
CA LEU A 48 -23.80 28.19 -4.36
C LEU A 48 -22.50 27.70 -5.00
N GLU A 49 -21.64 28.59 -5.46
CA GLU A 49 -20.33 28.24 -6.03
C GLU A 49 -19.42 27.59 -4.98
N GLU A 50 -19.33 28.15 -3.78
CA GLU A 50 -18.59 27.59 -2.64
C GLU A 50 -19.11 26.20 -2.26
N ALA A 51 -20.43 26.03 -2.17
CA ALA A 51 -21.05 24.74 -1.87
C ALA A 51 -20.75 23.71 -2.98
N THR A 52 -20.84 24.11 -4.24
CA THR A 52 -20.57 23.22 -5.38
C THR A 52 -19.11 22.79 -5.42
N GLN A 53 -18.18 23.72 -5.18
CA GLN A 53 -16.76 23.42 -5.08
C GLN A 53 -16.46 22.48 -3.91
N SER A 54 -17.05 22.73 -2.74
CA SER A 54 -16.89 21.88 -1.56
C SER A 54 -17.37 20.44 -1.83
N VAL A 55 -18.55 20.28 -2.44
CA VAL A 55 -19.08 18.97 -2.83
C VAL A 55 -18.15 18.28 -3.84
N ALA A 56 -17.63 19.00 -4.83
CA ALA A 56 -16.68 18.44 -5.80
C ALA A 56 -15.39 17.95 -5.14
N ILE A 57 -14.82 18.73 -4.21
CA ILE A 57 -13.61 18.38 -3.45
C ILE A 57 -13.88 17.13 -2.60
N GLN A 58 -14.98 17.09 -1.86
CA GLN A 58 -15.36 15.94 -1.03
C GLN A 58 -15.57 14.69 -1.87
N ARG A 59 -16.26 14.81 -3.01
CA ARG A 59 -16.45 13.69 -3.95
C ARG A 59 -15.12 13.14 -4.45
N ASN A 60 -14.20 14.02 -4.87
CA ASN A 60 -12.88 13.61 -5.35
C ASN A 60 -12.05 12.95 -4.25
N LYS A 61 -12.16 13.44 -3.00
CA LYS A 61 -11.52 12.82 -1.84
C LYS A 61 -12.04 11.40 -1.61
N ILE A 62 -13.37 11.22 -1.54
CA ILE A 62 -14.00 9.91 -1.35
C ILE A 62 -13.61 8.94 -2.47
N LEU A 63 -13.64 9.39 -3.73
CA LEU A 63 -13.27 8.55 -4.87
C LEU A 63 -11.80 8.13 -4.82
N SER A 64 -10.90 9.05 -4.43
CA SER A 64 -9.48 8.75 -4.27
C SER A 64 -9.24 7.74 -3.14
N GLU A 65 -9.91 7.92 -2.00
CA GLU A 65 -9.84 6.99 -0.86
C GLU A 65 -10.32 5.59 -1.23
N VAL A 66 -11.45 5.48 -1.93
CA VAL A 66 -11.97 4.19 -2.40
C VAL A 66 -11.01 3.53 -3.38
N ARG A 67 -10.46 4.27 -4.35
CA ARG A 67 -9.50 3.74 -5.32
C ARG A 67 -8.24 3.21 -4.63
N GLU A 68 -7.70 3.96 -3.68
CA GLU A 68 -6.50 3.55 -2.95
C GLU A 68 -6.77 2.31 -2.10
N LYS A 69 -7.92 2.26 -1.43
CA LYS A 69 -8.35 1.07 -0.67
C LYS A 69 -8.46 -0.15 -1.57
N SER A 70 -9.14 -0.06 -2.71
CA SER A 70 -9.27 -1.17 -3.65
C SER A 70 -7.91 -1.61 -4.20
N ARG A 71 -7.00 -0.67 -4.48
CA ARG A 71 -5.64 -0.97 -4.90
C ARG A 71 -4.86 -1.73 -3.83
N MET A 72 -4.94 -1.28 -2.58
CA MET A 72 -4.29 -1.96 -1.45
C MET A 72 -4.85 -3.37 -1.23
N GLU A 73 -6.16 -3.55 -1.30
CA GLU A 73 -6.82 -4.87 -1.20
C GLU A 73 -6.33 -5.81 -2.30
N PHE A 74 -6.22 -5.32 -3.53
CA PHE A 74 -5.70 -6.10 -4.66
C PHE A 74 -4.24 -6.52 -4.48
N ILE A 75 -3.37 -5.58 -4.07
CA ILE A 75 -1.95 -5.88 -3.79
C ILE A 75 -1.84 -6.90 -2.65
N LYS A 76 -2.65 -6.76 -1.60
CA LYS A 76 -2.68 -7.69 -0.48
C LYS A 76 -3.07 -9.10 -0.95
N ALA A 77 -4.12 -9.22 -1.75
CA ALA A 77 -4.56 -10.51 -2.28
C ALA A 77 -3.49 -11.16 -3.18
N LYS A 78 -2.80 -10.38 -4.04
CA LYS A 78 -1.67 -10.88 -4.84
C LYS A 78 -0.54 -11.40 -3.95
N ASN A 79 -0.17 -10.64 -2.90
CA ASN A 79 0.85 -11.08 -1.95
C ASN A 79 0.44 -12.35 -1.20
N GLU A 80 -0.81 -12.48 -0.77
CA GLU A 80 -1.31 -13.69 -0.11
C GLU A 80 -1.24 -14.93 -1.00
N ILE A 81 -1.46 -14.78 -2.31
CA ILE A 81 -1.26 -15.88 -3.29
C ILE A 81 0.23 -16.22 -3.40
N PHE A 82 1.09 -15.22 -3.57
CA PHE A 82 2.53 -15.41 -3.67
C PHE A 82 3.11 -16.11 -2.44
N GLU A 83 2.72 -15.70 -1.23
CA GLU A 83 3.17 -16.33 0.02
C GLU A 83 2.70 -17.78 0.12
N ARG A 84 1.45 -18.09 -0.29
CA ARG A 84 0.96 -19.48 -0.29
C ARG A 84 1.75 -20.40 -1.23
N VAL A 85 2.10 -19.91 -2.42
CA VAL A 85 2.95 -20.66 -3.37
C VAL A 85 4.32 -20.93 -2.76
N PHE A 86 4.88 -19.94 -2.05
CA PHE A 86 6.16 -20.09 -1.40
C PHE A 86 6.12 -21.08 -0.22
N ASP A 87 5.07 -21.04 0.60
CA ASP A 87 4.86 -21.99 1.68
C ASP A 87 4.73 -23.43 1.16
N GLU A 88 4.08 -23.61 0.00
CA GLU A 88 4.00 -24.90 -0.67
C GLU A 88 5.37 -25.36 -1.20
N ALA A 89 6.16 -24.46 -1.77
CA ALA A 89 7.53 -24.76 -2.18
C ALA A 89 8.40 -25.20 -0.98
N VAL A 90 8.26 -24.55 0.18
CA VAL A 90 8.96 -24.95 1.42
C VAL A 90 8.53 -26.35 1.87
N ARG A 91 7.21 -26.65 1.86
CA ARG A 91 6.73 -28.01 2.19
C ARG A 91 7.28 -29.07 1.24
N ASN A 92 7.37 -28.76 -0.05
CA ASN A 92 7.95 -29.68 -1.03
C ASN A 92 9.44 -29.97 -0.78
N LEU A 93 10.15 -29.10 -0.05
CA LEU A 93 11.53 -29.39 0.35
C LEU A 93 11.61 -30.52 1.38
N GLU A 94 10.57 -30.83 2.16
CA GLU A 94 10.64 -31.87 3.20
C GLU A 94 10.99 -33.25 2.62
N SER A 95 10.52 -33.55 1.42
CA SER A 95 10.84 -34.77 0.66
C SER A 95 12.16 -34.73 -0.09
N SER A 96 12.98 -33.66 0.04
CA SER A 96 14.22 -33.49 -0.74
C SER A 96 15.21 -34.64 -0.54
N ARG A 97 15.23 -35.24 0.66
CA ARG A 97 16.12 -36.36 1.01
C ARG A 97 15.79 -37.65 0.27
N GLU A 98 14.54 -37.81 -0.16
CA GLU A 98 14.08 -38.97 -0.93
C GLU A 98 14.48 -38.87 -2.41
N HIS A 99 14.90 -37.67 -2.85
CA HIS A 99 15.30 -37.45 -4.22
C HIS A 99 16.60 -38.22 -4.56
N PRO A 100 16.67 -38.99 -5.65
CA PRO A 100 17.83 -39.82 -5.99
C PRO A 100 19.16 -39.04 -6.08
N ARG A 101 19.07 -37.76 -6.43
CA ARG A 101 20.22 -36.86 -6.57
C ARG A 101 20.59 -36.09 -5.29
N TYR A 102 19.97 -36.39 -4.15
CA TYR A 102 20.21 -35.64 -2.91
C TYR A 102 21.69 -35.64 -2.50
N LYS A 103 22.39 -36.77 -2.63
CA LYS A 103 23.84 -36.87 -2.38
C LYS A 103 24.65 -35.90 -3.26
N GLU A 104 24.31 -35.79 -4.55
CA GLU A 104 24.99 -34.88 -5.48
C GLU A 104 24.71 -33.41 -5.12
N ILE A 105 23.47 -33.09 -4.75
CA ILE A 105 23.08 -31.75 -4.31
C ILE A 105 23.89 -31.37 -3.08
N LEU A 106 23.93 -32.23 -2.06
CA LEU A 106 24.64 -31.98 -0.81
C LEU A 106 26.16 -31.81 -1.04
N LYS A 107 26.75 -32.57 -1.97
CA LYS A 107 28.15 -32.36 -2.43
C LYS A 107 28.35 -30.98 -3.05
N SER A 108 27.44 -30.55 -3.92
CA SER A 108 27.51 -29.22 -4.54
C SER A 108 27.44 -28.11 -3.48
N LEU A 109 26.52 -28.25 -2.52
CA LEU A 109 26.35 -27.28 -1.43
C LEU A 109 27.60 -27.22 -0.54
N LEU A 110 28.25 -28.36 -0.31
CA LEU A 110 29.49 -28.43 0.44
C LEU A 110 30.64 -27.75 -0.32
N ASN A 111 30.81 -28.03 -1.61
CA ASN A 111 31.82 -27.38 -2.45
C ASN A 111 31.66 -25.86 -2.42
N GLU A 112 30.45 -25.35 -2.65
CA GLU A 112 30.19 -23.90 -2.60
C GLU A 112 30.62 -23.30 -1.24
N ALA A 113 30.32 -23.98 -0.13
CA ALA A 113 30.68 -23.48 1.20
C ALA A 113 32.20 -23.50 1.47
N ILE A 114 32.91 -24.50 0.93
CA ILE A 114 34.36 -24.62 1.04
C ILE A 114 35.07 -23.62 0.14
N ASP A 115 34.57 -23.39 -1.07
CA ASP A 115 35.14 -22.41 -2.01
C ASP A 115 35.11 -21.00 -1.40
N ASP A 116 34.05 -20.69 -0.66
CA ASP A 116 33.87 -19.38 0.00
C ASP A 116 34.66 -19.23 1.32
N LEU A 117 34.82 -20.29 2.13
CA LEU A 117 35.48 -20.22 3.47
C LEU A 117 36.92 -20.76 3.50
N GLY A 118 37.33 -21.53 2.48
CA GLY A 118 38.52 -22.37 2.50
C GLY A 118 38.28 -23.74 3.17
N THR A 119 39.31 -24.60 3.16
CA THR A 119 39.23 -25.99 3.62
C THR A 119 39.62 -26.22 5.07
N ASP A 120 40.30 -25.26 5.71
CA ASP A 120 40.96 -25.48 7.00
C ASP A 120 40.13 -24.97 8.18
N GLY A 121 39.65 -25.91 9.00
CA GLY A 121 38.98 -25.61 10.27
C GLY A 121 37.53 -25.16 10.14
N VAL A 122 36.83 -25.56 9.08
CA VAL A 122 35.41 -25.28 8.91
C VAL A 122 34.57 -26.17 9.84
N ILE A 123 33.56 -25.58 10.48
CA ILE A 123 32.57 -26.27 11.29
C ILE A 123 31.27 -26.33 10.50
N PHE A 124 30.81 -27.54 10.19
CA PHE A 124 29.61 -27.80 9.42
C PHE A 124 28.44 -28.13 10.34
N HIS A 125 27.42 -27.28 10.29
CA HIS A 125 26.15 -27.47 10.98
C HIS A 125 25.17 -28.13 10.01
N ILE A 126 24.64 -29.29 10.37
CA ILE A 126 23.74 -30.08 9.53
C ILE A 126 22.56 -30.62 10.35
N ASP A 127 21.55 -31.11 9.64
CA ASP A 127 20.51 -31.91 10.27
C ASP A 127 21.05 -33.30 10.62
N LYS A 128 20.67 -33.82 11.80
CA LYS A 128 21.09 -35.15 12.26
C LYS A 128 20.78 -36.27 11.26
N ARG A 129 19.71 -36.14 10.48
CA ARG A 129 19.32 -37.13 9.45
C ARG A 129 20.36 -37.26 8.35
N ASP A 130 21.16 -36.23 8.10
CA ASP A 130 22.16 -36.21 7.04
C ASP A 130 23.56 -36.63 7.52
N GLU A 131 23.76 -36.88 8.82
CA GLU A 131 25.09 -37.08 9.42
C GLU A 131 25.90 -38.21 8.75
N ALA A 132 25.29 -39.37 8.54
CA ALA A 132 25.97 -40.50 7.91
C ALA A 132 26.38 -40.19 6.47
N LEU A 133 25.45 -39.66 5.68
CA LEU A 133 25.68 -39.28 4.28
C LEU A 133 26.75 -38.18 4.16
N PHE A 134 26.72 -37.21 5.08
CA PHE A 134 27.64 -36.08 5.10
C PHE A 134 29.07 -36.52 5.42
N LYS A 135 29.25 -37.45 6.38
CA LYS A 135 30.55 -38.06 6.68
C LYS A 135 31.12 -38.80 5.47
N ASP A 136 30.29 -39.56 4.76
CA ASP A 136 30.71 -40.25 3.54
C ASP A 136 31.15 -39.26 2.45
N ILE A 137 30.43 -38.15 2.29
CA ILE A 137 30.76 -37.09 1.35
C ILE A 137 32.09 -36.42 1.70
N LEU A 138 32.31 -36.05 2.97
CA LEU A 138 33.57 -35.44 3.43
C LEU A 138 34.77 -36.35 3.18
N ASN A 139 34.62 -37.65 3.45
CA ASN A 139 35.65 -38.65 3.17
C ASN A 139 35.94 -38.77 1.67
N GLU A 140 34.90 -38.81 0.84
CA GLU A 140 35.01 -38.88 -0.62
C GLU A 140 35.74 -37.66 -1.20
N MET A 141 35.44 -36.47 -0.66
CA MET A 141 36.01 -35.20 -1.10
C MET A 141 37.36 -34.86 -0.43
N LYS A 142 37.81 -35.69 0.54
CA LYS A 142 39.04 -35.48 1.33
C LYS A 142 39.07 -34.12 2.04
N VAL A 143 37.92 -33.71 2.57
CA VAL A 143 37.76 -32.46 3.32
C VAL A 143 37.75 -32.76 4.80
N SER A 144 38.58 -32.06 5.56
CA SER A 144 38.55 -32.09 7.03
C SER A 144 37.65 -30.97 7.57
N GLY A 145 36.74 -31.31 8.47
CA GLY A 145 35.93 -30.32 9.20
C GLY A 145 35.17 -30.97 10.34
N ASP A 146 34.80 -30.16 11.32
CA ASP A 146 34.00 -30.62 12.45
C ASP A 146 32.52 -30.62 12.07
N ILE A 147 31.77 -31.64 12.49
CA ILE A 147 30.34 -31.76 12.20
C ILE A 147 29.56 -31.53 13.49
N ILE A 148 28.58 -30.61 13.44
CA ILE A 148 27.61 -30.36 14.49
C ILE A 148 26.22 -30.65 13.93
N THR A 149 25.47 -31.53 14.61
CA THR A 149 24.12 -31.94 14.19
C THR A 149 23.04 -31.20 14.97
N ASP A 150 23.05 -29.87 14.91
CA ASP A 150 22.15 -28.99 15.67
C ASP A 150 21.03 -28.37 14.82
N LEU A 151 21.04 -28.57 13.50
CA LEU A 151 20.00 -28.02 12.62
C LEU A 151 18.77 -28.94 12.57
N THR A 152 17.62 -28.31 12.37
CA THR A 152 16.39 -28.97 11.92
C THR A 152 16.02 -28.36 10.58
N SER A 153 16.22 -29.10 9.48
CA SER A 153 16.00 -28.59 8.13
C SER A 153 15.55 -29.69 7.16
N ALA A 154 14.99 -29.29 6.02
CA ALA A 154 14.70 -30.11 4.86
C ALA A 154 15.96 -30.67 4.17
N GLY A 155 17.12 -30.06 4.43
CA GLY A 155 18.42 -30.52 3.94
C GLY A 155 19.44 -29.38 3.78
N GLY A 156 20.63 -29.74 3.30
CA GLY A 156 21.75 -28.82 3.14
C GLY A 156 22.56 -28.62 4.43
N LEU A 157 23.34 -27.55 4.49
CA LEU A 157 24.30 -27.30 5.57
C LEU A 157 24.48 -25.81 5.84
N ASN A 158 24.92 -25.46 7.04
CA ASN A 158 25.54 -24.16 7.30
C ASN A 158 27.02 -24.38 7.63
N ALA A 159 27.88 -23.49 7.13
CA ALA A 159 29.31 -23.59 7.36
C ALA A 159 29.81 -22.37 8.13
N TYR A 160 30.62 -22.62 9.15
CA TYR A 160 31.19 -21.60 10.03
C TYR A 160 32.71 -21.68 9.94
N SER A 161 33.37 -20.52 9.88
CA SER A 161 34.81 -20.46 10.08
C SER A 161 35.16 -20.89 11.51
N ARG A 162 36.37 -21.41 11.74
CA ARG A 162 36.83 -21.88 13.07
C ARG A 162 36.69 -20.85 14.18
N ASP A 163 36.84 -19.58 13.82
CA ASP A 163 36.74 -18.42 14.72
C ASP A 163 35.32 -17.85 14.84
N GLY A 164 34.34 -18.46 14.16
CA GLY A 164 32.93 -18.05 14.15
C GLY A 164 32.66 -16.71 13.48
N ARG A 165 33.65 -16.08 12.82
CA ARG A 165 33.50 -14.75 12.21
C ARG A 165 32.72 -14.77 10.90
N PHE A 166 32.80 -15.86 10.14
CA PHE A 166 32.12 -16.01 8.86
C PHE A 166 31.14 -17.17 8.93
N VAL A 167 29.95 -16.95 8.37
CA VAL A 167 28.86 -17.93 8.34
C VAL A 167 28.26 -17.96 6.95
N ILE A 168 28.14 -19.17 6.41
CA ILE A 168 27.43 -19.43 5.15
C ILE A 168 26.16 -20.20 5.49
N PHE A 169 25.02 -19.56 5.23
CA PHE A 169 23.72 -20.22 5.29
C PHE A 169 23.43 -20.91 3.96
N ASN A 170 23.54 -22.25 3.93
CA ASN A 170 23.36 -23.07 2.74
C ASN A 170 22.36 -24.23 2.93
N THR A 171 21.41 -24.09 3.85
CA THR A 171 20.24 -24.99 3.88
C THR A 171 19.35 -24.76 2.67
N LEU A 172 18.56 -25.77 2.30
CA LEU A 172 17.63 -25.67 1.16
C LEU A 172 16.62 -24.53 1.34
N GLU A 173 16.14 -24.30 2.57
CA GLU A 173 15.23 -23.19 2.90
C GLU A 173 15.91 -21.84 2.78
N SER A 174 17.18 -21.74 3.20
CA SER A 174 17.96 -20.50 3.09
C SER A 174 18.15 -20.12 1.63
N ARG A 175 18.42 -21.10 0.76
CA ARG A 175 18.51 -20.88 -0.69
C ARG A 175 17.16 -20.53 -1.30
N LEU A 176 16.10 -21.25 -0.94
CA LEU A 176 14.75 -20.96 -1.42
C LEU A 176 14.31 -19.55 -1.00
N LYS A 177 14.64 -19.11 0.22
CA LYS A 177 14.39 -17.74 0.70
C LYS A 177 15.16 -16.70 -0.09
N LYS A 178 16.44 -16.94 -0.40
CA LYS A 178 17.21 -16.04 -1.29
C LYS A 178 16.59 -15.98 -2.69
N ALA A 179 16.22 -17.13 -3.25
CA ALA A 179 15.57 -17.24 -4.55
C ALA A 179 14.22 -16.50 -4.57
N LYS A 180 13.46 -16.54 -3.46
CA LYS A 180 12.21 -15.77 -3.31
C LYS A 180 12.39 -14.30 -3.60
N GLU A 181 13.42 -13.69 -3.03
CA GLU A 181 13.67 -12.25 -3.15
C GLU A 181 14.17 -11.88 -4.54
N ILE A 182 15.06 -12.71 -5.11
CA ILE A 182 15.63 -12.49 -6.44
C ILE A 182 14.56 -12.67 -7.52
N TYR A 183 13.82 -13.78 -7.47
CA TYR A 183 12.87 -14.17 -8.51
C TYR A 183 11.44 -13.69 -8.27
N ARG A 184 11.22 -12.84 -7.26
CA ARG A 184 9.90 -12.27 -6.98
C ARG A 184 9.26 -11.65 -8.24
N PRO A 185 9.95 -10.82 -9.04
CA PRO A 185 9.37 -10.24 -10.24
C PRO A 185 8.93 -11.30 -11.26
N GLU A 186 9.76 -12.30 -11.55
CA GLU A 186 9.41 -13.36 -12.50
C GLU A 186 8.26 -14.24 -11.99
N ILE A 187 8.25 -14.57 -10.69
CA ILE A 187 7.15 -15.35 -10.11
C ILE A 187 5.84 -14.56 -10.19
N PHE A 188 5.86 -13.26 -9.91
CA PHE A 188 4.68 -12.41 -10.06
C PHE A 188 4.20 -12.34 -11.52
N SER A 189 5.14 -12.26 -12.47
CA SER A 189 4.84 -12.31 -13.90
C SER A 189 4.14 -13.60 -14.29
N VAL A 190 4.65 -14.75 -13.84
CA VAL A 190 4.05 -16.07 -14.11
C VAL A 190 2.67 -16.21 -13.47
N LEU A 191 2.48 -15.73 -12.23
CA LEU A 191 1.23 -15.89 -11.49
C LEU A 191 0.12 -14.96 -11.98
N PHE A 192 0.46 -13.76 -12.44
CA PHE A 192 -0.53 -12.70 -12.72
C PHE A 192 -0.51 -12.18 -14.17
N GLY A 193 0.43 -12.61 -15.00
CA GLY A 193 0.47 -12.28 -16.43
C GLY A 193 0.94 -10.86 -16.75
N GLU A 194 1.80 -10.28 -15.91
CA GLU A 194 2.44 -8.96 -16.13
C GLU A 194 3.90 -9.10 -16.57
#